data_AF-A0A0G1Y7G0-F1
#
_entry.id   AF-A0A0G1Y7G0-F1
#
_cell.length_a   1.000
_cell.length_b   1.000
_cell.length_c   1.000
_cell.angle_alpha   90.00
_cell.angle_beta   90.00
_cell.angle_gamma   90.00
#
_symmetry.space_group_name_H-M   'P 1'
#
loop_
_entity.id
_entity.type
_entity.pdbx_description
1 polymer ?
#
loop_
_entity_poly.entity_id
_entity_poly.type
_entity_poly.pdbx_seq_one_letter_code
_entity_poly.pdbx_strand_id
1 'polypeptide(L)'
;MKSIRDILPDFEKKRAEAPKGRKRQTERGELMRFFQRHLNYSRKQDGLAPMTMAHLGTVLEKIPTQDLYYLKSVCSQAKNFGKKFWYELDPTKHPPR
;
A
#
# COMPACT_ATOMS: atom_id res chain seq x y z
N MET A 1 -34.08 -13.23 -25.43
CA MET A 1 -33.10 -12.12 -25.35
C MET A 1 -31.84 -12.67 -24.72
N LYS A 2 -30.66 -12.44 -25.31
CA LYS A 2 -29.38 -12.87 -24.73
C LYS A 2 -29.08 -12.03 -23.50
N SER A 3 -28.61 -12.65 -22.41
CA SER A 3 -28.28 -11.92 -21.19
C SER A 3 -27.09 -11.00 -21.47
N ILE A 4 -27.06 -9.81 -20.88
CA ILE A 4 -25.91 -8.88 -20.99
C ILE A 4 -24.59 -9.58 -20.62
N ARG A 5 -24.65 -10.59 -19.74
CA ARG A 5 -23.49 -11.42 -19.34
C ARG A 5 -22.89 -12.24 -20.50
N ASP A 6 -23.68 -12.60 -21.51
CA ASP A 6 -23.22 -13.43 -22.64
C ASP A 6 -22.50 -12.62 -23.72
N ILE A 7 -22.65 -11.29 -23.69
CA ILE A 7 -22.09 -10.34 -24.66
C ILE A 7 -20.72 -9.82 -24.20
N LEU A 8 -20.40 -9.97 -22.91
CA LEU A 8 -19.14 -9.47 -22.35
C LEU A 8 -17.95 -10.35 -22.77
N PRO A 9 -16.79 -9.75 -23.09
CA PRO A 9 -15.54 -10.48 -23.28
C PRO A 9 -15.17 -11.33 -22.07
N ASP A 10 -14.48 -12.46 -22.29
CA ASP A 10 -14.20 -13.44 -21.23
C ASP A 10 -13.34 -12.90 -20.06
N PHE A 11 -12.59 -11.82 -20.27
CA PHE A 11 -11.84 -11.14 -19.20
C PHE A 11 -12.76 -10.41 -18.21
N GLU A 12 -13.88 -9.87 -18.68
CA GLU A 12 -14.88 -9.20 -17.85
C GLU A 12 -15.73 -10.20 -17.09
N LYS A 13 -16.05 -11.35 -17.71
CA LYS A 13 -16.71 -12.48 -17.03
C LYS A 13 -15.89 -12.97 -15.84
N LYS A 14 -14.57 -13.20 -16.02
CA LYS A 14 -13.66 -13.60 -14.93
C LYS A 14 -13.52 -12.55 -13.82
N ARG A 15 -13.59 -11.25 -14.16
CA ARG A 15 -13.61 -10.17 -13.15
C ARG A 15 -14.92 -10.14 -12.36
N ALA A 16 -16.05 -10.40 -13.02
CA ALA A 16 -17.37 -10.43 -12.40
C ALA A 16 -17.59 -11.66 -11.51
N GLU A 17 -16.95 -12.79 -11.85
CA GLU A 17 -16.97 -14.04 -11.06
C GLU A 17 -16.01 -14.05 -9.86
N ALA A 18 -15.06 -13.10 -9.80
CA ALA A 18 -14.20 -12.99 -8.63
C ALA A 18 -15.05 -12.70 -7.38
N PRO A 19 -14.89 -13.45 -6.28
CA PRO A 19 -15.75 -13.32 -5.11
C PRO A 19 -15.65 -11.89 -4.55
N LYS A 20 -16.72 -11.10 -4.75
CA LYS A 20 -16.92 -9.76 -4.16
C LYS A 20 -16.91 -9.90 -2.64
N GLY A 21 -15.73 -9.82 -2.03
CA GLY A 21 -15.58 -9.85 -0.57
C GLY A 21 -14.26 -10.42 -0.06
N ARG A 22 -13.59 -11.31 -0.81
CA ARG A 22 -12.25 -11.76 -0.43
C ARG A 22 -11.23 -10.73 -0.90
N LYS A 23 -10.76 -9.90 0.03
CA LYS A 23 -9.57 -9.06 -0.15
C LYS A 23 -8.43 -9.99 -0.57
N ARG A 24 -7.94 -9.87 -1.81
CA ARG A 24 -6.75 -10.60 -2.26
C ARG A 24 -5.62 -10.26 -1.27
N GLN A 25 -5.19 -11.25 -0.51
CA GLN A 25 -4.02 -11.13 0.35
C GLN A 25 -2.82 -11.22 -0.58
N THR A 26 -2.14 -10.10 -0.76
CA THR A 26 -0.91 -10.02 -1.52
C THR A 26 0.18 -9.60 -0.55
N GLU A 27 1.39 -10.09 -0.78
CA GLU A 27 2.58 -9.75 0.00
C GLU A 27 2.76 -8.23 0.12
N ARG A 28 2.67 -7.52 -1.02
CA ARG A 28 2.67 -6.05 -1.06
C ARG A 28 1.55 -5.44 -0.22
N GLY A 29 0.35 -6.01 -0.28
CA GLY A 29 -0.80 -5.54 0.50
C GLY A 29 -0.61 -5.71 2.01
N GLU A 30 0.08 -6.76 2.45
CA GLU A 30 0.43 -6.97 3.85
C GLU A 30 1.47 -5.97 4.34
N LEU A 31 2.50 -5.71 3.53
CA LEU A 31 3.47 -4.64 3.79
C LEU A 31 2.80 -3.28 3.88
N MET A 32 1.91 -2.96 2.94
CA MET A 32 1.15 -1.70 2.99
C MET A 32 0.29 -1.59 4.26
N ARG A 33 -0.38 -2.66 4.69
CA ARG A 33 -1.12 -2.66 5.97
C ARG A 33 -0.19 -2.48 7.16
N PHE A 34 1.00 -3.06 7.11
CA PHE A 34 2.01 -2.88 8.15
C PHE A 34 2.40 -1.40 8.27
N PHE A 35 2.76 -0.74 7.16
CA PHE A 35 3.10 0.69 7.15
C PHE A 35 1.91 1.55 7.60
N GLN A 36 0.72 1.31 7.04
CA GLN A 36 -0.49 2.08 7.36
C GLN A 36 -0.78 2.08 8.86
N ARG A 37 -0.71 0.92 9.53
CA ARG A 37 -0.97 0.81 10.97
C ARG A 37 0.00 1.66 11.79
N HIS A 38 1.29 1.59 11.51
CA HIS A 38 2.31 2.34 12.25
C HIS A 38 2.22 3.85 11.97
N LEU A 39 1.96 4.24 10.73
CA LEU A 39 1.78 5.65 10.37
C LEU A 39 0.52 6.25 11.02
N ASN A 40 -0.57 5.49 11.07
CA ASN A 40 -1.79 5.96 11.71
C ASN A 40 -1.70 6.02 13.24
N TYR A 41 -0.84 5.20 13.85
CA TYR A 41 -0.55 5.31 15.28
C TYR A 41 0.06 6.68 15.62
N SER A 42 1.11 7.10 14.91
CA SER A 42 1.71 8.42 15.14
C SER A 42 0.77 9.56 14.77
N ARG A 43 0.07 9.46 13.62
CA ARG A 43 -0.90 10.48 13.18
C ARG A 43 -2.02 10.69 14.19
N LYS A 44 -2.49 9.63 14.85
CA LYS A 44 -3.50 9.73 15.92
C LYS A 44 -2.97 10.54 17.11
N GLN A 45 -1.72 10.34 17.51
CA GLN A 45 -1.10 11.11 18.59
C GLN A 45 -0.96 12.60 18.21
N ASP A 46 -0.69 12.87 16.94
CA ASP A 46 -0.56 14.23 16.39
C ASP A 46 -1.91 14.89 16.06
N GLY A 47 -3.06 14.22 16.31
CA GLY A 47 -4.39 14.75 15.97
C GLY A 47 -4.70 14.82 14.47
N LEU A 48 -3.92 14.11 13.63
CA LEU A 48 -4.06 14.11 12.18
C LEU A 48 -5.02 13.01 11.69
N ALA A 49 -5.73 13.29 10.60
CA ALA A 49 -6.61 12.31 9.96
C ALA A 49 -5.86 11.03 9.54
N PRO A 50 -6.43 9.83 9.70
CA PRO A 50 -5.76 8.58 9.36
C PRO A 50 -5.52 8.47 7.85
N MET A 51 -4.36 7.91 7.49
CA MET A 51 -4.01 7.61 6.12
C MET A 51 -4.72 6.36 5.62
N THR A 52 -5.20 6.40 4.38
CA THR A 52 -5.92 5.30 3.73
C THR A 52 -4.96 4.38 2.98
N MET A 53 -5.39 3.13 2.73
CA MET A 53 -4.62 2.18 1.90
C MET A 53 -4.46 2.68 0.46
N ALA A 54 -5.44 3.41 -0.06
CA ALA A 54 -5.38 3.97 -1.41
C ALA A 54 -4.29 5.03 -1.52
N HIS A 55 -4.25 5.98 -0.57
CA HIS A 55 -3.22 7.01 -0.53
C HIS A 55 -1.82 6.44 -0.28
N LEU A 56 -1.71 5.45 0.62
CA LEU A 56 -0.43 4.77 0.82
C LEU A 56 0.01 4.01 -0.45
N GLY A 57 -0.94 3.48 -1.22
CA GLY A 57 -0.68 2.81 -2.50
C GLY A 57 -0.08 3.75 -3.53
N THR A 58 -0.61 4.96 -3.65
CA THR A 58 -0.07 5.98 -4.56
C THR A 58 1.32 6.46 -4.12
N VAL A 59 1.55 6.60 -2.81
CA VAL A 59 2.88 6.99 -2.28
C VAL A 59 3.94 5.93 -2.61
N LEU A 60 3.58 4.64 -2.50
CA LEU A 60 4.51 3.53 -2.70
C LEU A 60 4.52 2.99 -4.13
N GLU A 61 3.71 3.54 -5.05
CA GLU A 61 3.46 2.97 -6.38
C GLU A 61 4.76 2.71 -7.17
N LYS A 62 5.68 3.67 -7.12
CA LYS A 62 6.97 3.61 -7.84
C LYS A 62 8.03 2.76 -7.17
N ILE A 63 7.73 2.21 -5.98
CA ILE A 63 8.69 1.46 -5.16
C ILE A 63 8.46 -0.04 -5.35
N PRO A 64 9.48 -0.79 -5.83
CA PRO A 64 9.43 -2.24 -5.91
C PRO A 64 9.10 -2.89 -4.56
N THR A 65 8.42 -4.03 -4.59
CA THR A 65 8.06 -4.75 -3.35
C THR A 65 9.28 -5.19 -2.54
N GLN A 66 10.41 -5.47 -3.19
CA GLN A 66 11.68 -5.81 -2.51
C GLN A 66 12.18 -4.65 -1.65
N ASP A 67 12.12 -3.42 -2.15
CA ASP A 67 12.53 -2.23 -1.41
C ASP A 67 11.58 -1.91 -0.24
N LEU A 68 10.32 -2.35 -0.32
CA LEU A 68 9.39 -2.26 0.81
C LEU A 68 9.83 -3.14 1.98
N TYR A 69 10.52 -4.26 1.74
CA TYR A 69 11.08 -5.06 2.84
C TYR A 69 12.23 -4.36 3.54
N TYR A 70 13.11 -3.73 2.77
CA TYR A 70 14.17 -2.88 3.32
C TYR A 70 13.57 -1.72 4.14
N LEU A 71 12.61 -0.99 3.55
CA LEU A 71 11.92 0.11 4.22
C LEU A 71 11.25 -0.33 5.51
N LYS A 72 10.61 -1.50 5.52
CA LYS A 72 10.03 -2.11 6.73
C LYS A 72 11.09 -2.34 7.80
N SER A 73 12.23 -2.93 7.45
CA SER A 73 13.33 -3.21 8.37
C SER A 73 13.86 -1.94 9.03
N VAL A 74 14.20 -0.93 8.21
CA VAL A 74 14.77 0.34 8.68
C VAL A 74 13.76 1.12 9.54
N CYS A 75 12.48 1.16 9.14
CA CYS A 75 11.46 1.86 9.92
C CYS A 75 11.14 1.15 11.25
N SER A 76 11.20 -0.18 11.30
CA SER A 76 10.99 -0.96 12.54
C SER A 76 12.09 -0.77 13.58
N GLN A 77 13.32 -0.51 13.14
CA GLN A 77 14.46 -0.29 14.04
C GLN A 77 14.57 1.17 14.51
N ALA A 78 13.85 2.09 13.85
CA ALA A 78 13.93 3.51 14.17
C ALA A 78 13.12 3.87 15.42
N LYS A 79 13.64 4.84 16.19
CA LYS A 79 12.93 5.42 17.36
C LYS A 79 11.57 6.03 16.99
N ASN A 80 11.46 6.60 15.78
CA ASN A 80 10.22 7.21 15.28
C ASN A 80 9.91 6.65 13.90
N PHE A 81 8.96 5.71 13.84
CA PHE A 81 8.59 5.02 12.61
C PHE A 81 8.21 5.98 11.48
N GLY A 82 7.22 6.85 11.72
CA GLY A 82 6.68 7.73 10.67
C GLY A 82 7.69 8.74 10.14
N LYS A 83 8.52 9.31 11.03
CA LYS A 83 9.58 10.24 10.61
C LYS A 83 10.62 9.53 9.74
N LYS A 84 11.04 8.32 10.12
CA LYS A 84 12.00 7.55 9.32
C LYS A 84 11.42 7.12 7.99
N PHE A 85 10.15 6.72 7.96
CA PHE A 85 9.44 6.35 6.73
C PHE A 85 9.47 7.49 5.71
N TRP A 86 9.08 8.70 6.10
CA TRP A 86 9.09 9.84 5.18
C TRP A 86 10.49 10.29 4.80
N TYR A 87 11.48 10.12 5.69
CA TYR A 87 12.88 10.41 5.38
C TYR A 87 13.43 9.51 4.28
N GLU A 88 13.18 8.19 4.34
CA GLU A 88 13.66 7.24 3.32
C GLU A 88 12.94 7.40 1.97
N LEU A 89 11.73 7.97 1.98
CA LEU A 89 10.98 8.27 0.76
C LEU A 89 11.38 9.60 0.11
N ASP A 90 12.13 10.45 0.82
CA ASP A 90 12.52 11.75 0.31
C ASP A 90 13.73 11.59 -0.64
N PRO A 91 13.56 11.80 -1.96
CA PRO A 91 14.64 11.62 -2.93
C PRO A 91 15.78 12.62 -2.71
N THR A 92 15.55 13.74 -2.02
CA THR A 92 16.60 14.73 -1.74
C THR A 92 17.59 14.26 -0.67
N LYS A 93 17.22 13.26 0.13
CA LYS A 93 18.05 12.71 1.21
C LYS A 93 19.01 11.61 0.75
N HIS A 94 18.83 11.14 -0.48
CA HIS A 94 19.66 10.11 -1.08
C HIS A 94 20.27 10.70 -2.37
N PRO A 95 21.48 11.30 -2.30
CA PRO A 95 22.13 11.78 -3.51
C PRO A 95 22.27 10.62 -4.51
N PRO A 96 22.08 10.87 -5.82
CA PRO A 96 22.35 9.86 -6.83
C PRO A 96 23.80 9.42 -6.66
N ARG A 97 24.00 8.12 -6.40
CA ARG A 97 25.32 7.50 -6.41
C ARG A 97 25.83 7.41 -7.84
#